data_AF-A0A9X8T010-F1
#
_entry.id   AF-A0A9X8T010-F1
#
_cell.length_a   1.000
_cell.length_b   1.000
_cell.length_c   1.000
_cell.angle_alpha   90.00
_cell.angle_beta   90.00
_cell.angle_gamma   90.00
#
_symmetry.space_group_name_H-M   'P 1'
#
loop_
_entity.id
_entity.type
_entity.pdbx_description
1 polymer ?
#
loop_
_entity_poly.entity_id
_entity_poly.type
_entity_poly.pdbx_seq_one_letter_code
_entity_poly.pdbx_strand_id
1 'polypeptide(L)'
;MIDFIIAIDNCTGELDSRQSWKIRYPLSTILFLVFVCQLAGIETWKEMEDFIEMNEPLFATYVDLSEGCPSHDTLERVISLVNSDRLKELKVQFEQSLTSLDAVHQLISVDGKTIRGNRGNN
;
A
#
# COMPACT_ATOMS: atom_id res chain seq x y z
N MET A 1 -5.18 -6.39 4.95
CA MET A 1 -4.05 -5.86 4.16
C MET A 1 -3.56 -6.90 3.15
N ILE A 2 -3.24 -8.12 3.58
CA ILE A 2 -2.89 -9.22 2.67
C ILE A 2 -3.99 -9.49 1.63
N ASP A 3 -5.26 -9.49 2.03
CA ASP A 3 -6.38 -9.71 1.09
C ASP A 3 -6.51 -8.61 0.02
N PHE A 4 -6.12 -7.37 0.37
CA PHE A 4 -6.11 -6.26 -0.58
C PHE A 4 -4.99 -6.40 -1.60
N ILE A 5 -3.83 -6.89 -1.16
CA ILE A 5 -2.69 -7.19 -2.05
C ILE A 5 -3.07 -8.30 -3.04
N ILE A 6 -3.73 -9.36 -2.57
CA ILE A 6 -4.24 -10.43 -3.44
C ILE A 6 -5.28 -9.89 -4.43
N ALA A 7 -6.16 -8.98 -4.00
CA ALA A 7 -7.11 -8.32 -4.89
C ALA A 7 -6.41 -7.50 -5.99
N ILE A 8 -5.32 -6.80 -5.66
CA ILE A 8 -4.48 -6.09 -6.64
C ILE A 8 -3.88 -7.09 -7.64
N ASP A 9 -3.31 -8.20 -7.17
CA ASP A 9 -2.70 -9.21 -8.04
C ASP A 9 -3.70 -9.78 -9.06
N ASN A 10 -4.93 -10.05 -8.61
CA ASN A 10 -6.00 -10.55 -9.48
C ASN A 10 -6.44 -9.55 -10.57
N CYS A 11 -6.26 -8.25 -10.32
CA CYS A 11 -6.66 -7.17 -11.23
C CYS A 11 -5.48 -6.49 -11.94
N THR A 12 -4.27 -7.09 -11.89
CA THR A 12 -3.05 -6.47 -12.42
C THR A 12 -3.18 -6.06 -13.89
N GLY A 13 -3.87 -6.85 -14.72
CA GLY A 13 -4.05 -6.55 -16.15
C GLY A 13 -4.81 -5.26 -16.46
N GLU A 14 -5.61 -4.75 -15.51
CA GLU A 14 -6.36 -3.50 -15.66
C GLU A 14 -5.67 -2.31 -14.98
N LEU A 15 -4.84 -2.60 -13.97
CA LEU A 15 -4.13 -1.62 -13.16
C LEU A 15 -2.75 -1.27 -13.71
N ASP A 16 -2.10 -2.21 -14.39
CA ASP A 16 -0.71 -2.14 -14.81
C ASP A 16 -0.59 -2.06 -16.34
N SER A 17 -0.15 -0.92 -16.84
CA SER A 17 0.10 -0.70 -18.28
C SER A 17 1.51 -1.11 -18.74
N ARG A 18 2.35 -1.64 -17.83
CA ARG A 18 3.73 -2.05 -18.14
C ARG A 18 3.74 -3.26 -19.07
N GLN A 19 4.74 -3.30 -19.95
CA GLN A 19 4.99 -4.46 -20.80
C GLN A 19 5.49 -5.64 -19.96
N SER A 20 4.87 -6.81 -20.08
CA SER A 20 5.08 -7.95 -19.17
C SER A 20 6.56 -8.37 -19.03
N TRP A 21 7.34 -8.34 -20.12
CA TRP A 21 8.76 -8.70 -20.10
C TRP A 21 9.68 -7.66 -19.43
N LYS A 22 9.16 -6.47 -19.09
CA LYS A 22 9.89 -5.42 -18.36
C LYS A 22 9.53 -5.37 -16.88
N ILE A 23 8.63 -6.25 -16.42
CA ILE A 23 8.20 -6.31 -15.03
C ILE A 23 9.20 -7.16 -14.26
N ARG A 24 10.03 -6.50 -13.45
CA ARG A 24 10.89 -7.16 -12.44
C ARG A 24 10.17 -7.35 -11.11
N TYR A 25 9.37 -6.37 -10.73
CA TYR A 25 8.62 -6.36 -9.48
C TYR A 25 7.11 -6.37 -9.78
N PRO A 26 6.35 -7.31 -9.20
CA PRO A 26 4.89 -7.30 -9.23
C PRO A 26 4.34 -5.94 -8.81
N LEU A 27 3.19 -5.55 -9.37
CA LEU A 27 2.57 -4.26 -9.04
C LEU A 27 2.21 -4.19 -7.54
N SER A 28 1.68 -5.29 -7.00
CA SER A 28 1.43 -5.49 -5.57
C SER A 28 2.63 -5.18 -4.69
N THR A 29 3.81 -5.71 -5.02
CA THR A 29 5.06 -5.45 -4.29
C THR A 29 5.36 -3.96 -4.23
N ILE A 30 5.34 -3.27 -5.39
CA ILE A 30 5.65 -1.83 -5.43
C ILE A 30 4.61 -1.01 -4.64
N LEU A 31 3.32 -1.32 -4.79
CA LEU A 31 2.26 -0.63 -4.06
C LEU A 31 2.38 -0.85 -2.55
N PHE A 32 2.71 -2.07 -2.12
CA PHE A 32 2.93 -2.38 -0.71
C PHE A 32 4.10 -1.57 -0.13
N LEU A 33 5.26 -1.57 -0.80
CA LEU A 33 6.44 -0.84 -0.34
C LEU A 33 6.17 0.66 -0.20
N VAL A 34 5.58 1.28 -1.23
CA VAL A 34 5.23 2.72 -1.21
C VAL A 34 4.23 3.02 -0.11
N PHE A 35 3.23 2.15 0.08
CA PHE A 35 2.24 2.32 1.15
C PHE A 35 2.87 2.28 2.54
N VAL A 36 3.74 1.30 2.81
CA VAL A 36 4.43 1.20 4.11
C VAL A 36 5.36 2.40 4.34
N CYS A 37 6.09 2.85 3.31
CA CYS A 37 6.92 4.05 3.41
C CYS A 37 6.09 5.30 3.74
N GLN A 38 4.93 5.46 3.11
CA GLN A 38 4.02 6.57 3.38
C GLN A 38 3.49 6.54 4.83
N LEU A 39 3.20 5.35 5.37
CA LEU A 39 2.81 5.17 6.77
C LEU A 39 3.96 5.48 7.74
N ALA A 40 5.20 5.21 7.32
CA ALA A 40 6.41 5.57 8.06
C ALA A 40 6.73 7.08 7.98
N GLY A 41 5.96 7.86 7.21
CA GLY A 41 6.14 9.30 7.05
C GLY A 41 7.24 9.68 6.07
N ILE A 42 7.63 8.77 5.18
CA ILE A 42 8.64 9.01 4.15
C ILE A 42 7.97 9.60 2.91
N GLU A 43 8.47 10.75 2.44
CA GLU A 43 7.79 11.53 1.41
C GLU A 43 8.52 11.51 0.06
N THR A 44 9.84 11.27 0.04
CA THR A 44 10.62 11.30 -1.20
C THR A 44 10.98 9.91 -1.71
N TRP A 45 10.99 9.72 -3.04
CA TRP A 45 11.31 8.43 -3.66
C TRP A 45 12.70 7.89 -3.28
N LYS A 46 13.68 8.78 -3.09
CA LYS A 46 15.03 8.42 -2.68
C LYS A 46 15.06 7.93 -1.24
N GLU A 47 14.39 8.63 -0.33
CA GLU A 47 14.28 8.17 1.06
C GLU A 47 13.49 6.84 1.15
N MET A 48 12.53 6.60 0.25
CA MET A 48 11.85 5.30 0.18
C MET A 48 12.82 4.19 -0.20
N GLU A 49 13.64 4.38 -1.25
CA GLU A 49 14.68 3.43 -1.63
C GLU A 49 15.64 3.15 -0.47
N ASP A 50 16.19 4.20 0.15
CA ASP A 50 17.10 4.08 1.28
C ASP A 50 16.45 3.30 2.44
N PHE A 51 15.19 3.59 2.75
CA PHE A 51 14.45 2.93 3.83
C PHE A 51 14.17 1.46 3.54
N ILE A 52 13.81 1.14 2.30
CA ILE A 52 13.56 -0.24 1.87
C ILE A 52 14.86 -1.04 1.92
N GLU A 53 15.97 -0.49 1.40
CA GLU A 53 17.28 -1.14 1.44
C GLU A 53 17.75 -1.40 2.88
N MET A 54 17.63 -0.41 3.76
CA MET A 54 18.00 -0.56 5.18
C MET A 54 17.17 -1.62 5.91
N ASN A 55 15.94 -1.88 5.46
CA ASN A 55 15.00 -2.81 6.10
C ASN A 55 14.63 -3.98 5.18
N GLU A 56 15.46 -4.30 4.17
CA GLU A 56 15.16 -5.34 3.18
C GLU A 56 14.81 -6.69 3.83
N PRO A 57 15.53 -7.17 4.87
CA PRO A 57 15.17 -8.43 5.53
C PRO A 57 13.77 -8.43 6.13
N LEU A 58 13.28 -7.27 6.59
CA LEU A 58 11.92 -7.13 7.12
C LEU A 58 10.90 -7.15 5.97
N PHE A 59 11.13 -6.39 4.91
CA PHE A 59 10.22 -6.33 3.77
C PHE A 59 10.12 -7.67 3.02
N ALA A 60 11.23 -8.41 2.93
CA ALA A 60 11.28 -9.75 2.34
C ALA A 60 10.39 -10.78 3.08
N THR A 61 9.93 -10.48 4.30
CA THR A 61 8.94 -11.32 5.00
C THR A 61 7.50 -11.13 4.50
N TYR A 62 7.23 -10.04 3.78
CA TYR A 62 5.89 -9.68 3.30
C TYR A 62 5.76 -9.74 1.77
N VAL A 63 6.83 -9.43 1.04
CA VAL A 63 6.83 -9.36 -0.43
C VAL A 63 8.10 -9.99 -0.99
N ASP A 64 8.02 -10.48 -2.23
CA ASP A 64 9.18 -11.02 -2.93
C ASP A 64 10.14 -9.89 -3.33
N LEU A 65 11.34 -9.93 -2.75
CA LEU A 65 12.48 -9.06 -3.03
C LEU A 65 13.72 -9.87 -3.45
N SER A 66 13.54 -11.04 -4.06
CA SER A 66 14.64 -11.87 -4.56
C SER A 66 15.56 -11.14 -5.56
N GLU A 67 15.03 -10.15 -6.28
CA GLU A 67 15.77 -9.28 -7.21
C GLU A 67 16.39 -8.04 -6.53
N GLY A 68 16.25 -7.91 -5.20
CA GLY A 68 16.73 -6.79 -4.39
C GLY A 68 15.73 -5.64 -4.25
N CYS A 69 16.22 -4.50 -3.72
CA CYS A 69 15.43 -3.29 -3.56
C CYS A 69 15.10 -2.63 -4.92
N PRO A 70 13.83 -2.25 -5.19
CA PRO A 70 13.49 -1.38 -6.32
C PRO A 70 14.10 0.01 -6.16
N SER A 71 14.74 0.53 -7.20
CA SER A 71 15.27 1.89 -7.19
C SER A 71 14.17 2.96 -7.11
N HIS A 72 14.51 4.18 -6.67
CA HIS A 72 13.58 5.31 -6.65
C HIS A 72 12.96 5.58 -8.03
N ASP A 73 13.74 5.49 -9.12
CA ASP A 73 13.24 5.59 -10.49
C ASP A 73 12.22 4.49 -10.83
N THR A 74 12.42 3.29 -10.29
CA THR A 74 11.48 2.17 -10.49
C THR A 74 10.19 2.43 -9.73
N LEU A 75 10.25 2.86 -8.47
CA LEU A 75 9.09 3.19 -7.66
C LEU A 75 8.26 4.29 -8.35
N GLU A 76 8.88 5.42 -8.67
CA GLU A 76 8.21 6.56 -9.29
C GLU A 76 7.57 6.21 -10.63
N ARG A 77 8.34 5.53 -11.51
CA ARG A 77 7.83 5.13 -12.83
C ARG A 77 6.67 4.16 -12.73
N VAL A 78 6.72 3.20 -11.82
CA VAL A 78 5.63 2.22 -11.69
C VAL A 78 4.39 2.91 -11.15
N ILE A 79 4.50 3.70 -10.08
CA ILE A 79 3.37 4.42 -9.48
C ILE A 79 2.73 5.39 -10.47
N SER A 80 3.53 6.12 -11.25
CA SER A 80 3.00 7.04 -12.27
C SER A 80 2.28 6.36 -13.43
N LEU A 81 2.53 5.06 -13.67
CA LEU A 81 1.86 4.26 -14.70
C LEU A 81 0.61 3.52 -14.20
N VAL A 82 0.36 3.53 -12.88
CA VAL A 82 -0.82 2.88 -12.30
C VAL A 82 -2.08 3.63 -12.70
N ASN A 83 -3.09 2.88 -13.14
CA ASN A 83 -4.41 3.45 -13.40
C ASN A 83 -5.10 3.85 -12.08
N SER A 84 -5.02 5.14 -11.74
CA SER A 84 -5.55 5.65 -10.46
C SER A 84 -7.06 5.50 -10.31
N ASP A 85 -7.83 5.53 -11.39
CA ASP A 85 -9.29 5.41 -11.34
C ASP A 85 -9.72 3.97 -11.07
N ARG A 86 -9.07 3.00 -11.72
CA ARG A 86 -9.26 1.58 -11.43
C ARG A 86 -8.81 1.21 -10.02
N LEU A 87 -7.71 1.79 -9.54
CA LEU A 87 -7.26 1.55 -8.17
C LEU A 87 -8.27 2.07 -7.13
N LYS A 88 -8.90 3.23 -7.37
CA LYS A 88 -9.98 3.75 -6.51
C LYS A 88 -11.20 2.85 -6.55
N GLU A 89 -11.62 2.39 -7.73
CA GLU A 89 -12.75 1.45 -7.86
C GLU A 89 -12.49 0.14 -7.11
N LEU A 90 -11.29 -0.43 -7.28
CA LEU A 90 -10.88 -1.65 -6.57
C LEU A 90 -10.86 -1.44 -5.06
N LYS A 91 -10.39 -0.28 -4.58
CA LYS A 91 -10.48 0.09 -3.16
C LYS A 91 -11.92 0.10 -2.67
N VAL A 92 -12.83 0.75 -3.38
CA VAL A 92 -14.26 0.82 -3.00
C VAL A 92 -14.89 -0.57 -2.98
N GLN A 93 -14.62 -1.40 -4.00
CA GLN A 93 -15.12 -2.78 -4.06
C GLN A 93 -14.57 -3.62 -2.90
N PHE A 94 -13.30 -3.45 -2.57
CA PHE A 94 -12.68 -4.13 -1.43
C PHE A 94 -13.34 -3.70 -0.11
N GLU A 95 -13.52 -2.40 0.14
CA GLU A 95 -14.22 -1.90 1.33
C GLU A 95 -15.67 -2.41 1.44
N GLN A 96 -16.39 -2.50 0.31
CA GLN A 96 -17.73 -3.07 0.26
C GLN A 96 -17.74 -4.58 0.56
N SER A 97 -16.74 -5.32 0.07
CA SER A 97 -16.59 -6.75 0.36
C SER A 97 -16.28 -7.02 1.84
N LEU A 98 -15.55 -6.11 2.50
CA LEU A 98 -15.34 -6.16 3.94
C LEU A 98 -16.63 -5.83 4.69
N THR A 99 -17.39 -4.84 4.24
CA THR A 99 -18.66 -4.44 4.90
C THR A 99 -19.73 -5.53 4.81
N SER A 100 -19.76 -6.30 3.73
CA SER A 100 -20.68 -7.45 3.61
C SER A 100 -20.26 -8.64 4.48
N LEU A 101 -18.98 -8.76 4.82
CA LEU A 101 -18.44 -9.70 5.82
C LEU A 101 -18.66 -9.18 7.27
N ASP A 102 -18.51 -7.88 7.50
CA ASP A 102 -18.59 -7.19 8.80
C ASP A 102 -20.01 -6.90 9.29
N ALA A 103 -21.06 -7.32 8.57
CA ALA A 103 -22.38 -7.50 9.21
C ALA A 103 -22.31 -8.47 10.42
N VAL A 104 -21.22 -9.23 10.55
CA VAL A 104 -20.93 -10.13 11.69
C VAL A 104 -19.90 -9.55 12.68
N HIS A 105 -19.04 -8.60 12.30
CA HIS A 105 -18.00 -8.06 13.20
C HIS A 105 -17.93 -6.53 13.21
N GLN A 106 -18.04 -6.01 14.44
CA GLN A 106 -18.25 -4.62 14.80
C GLN A 106 -17.06 -3.74 14.38
N LEU A 107 -17.28 -2.86 13.40
CA LEU A 107 -16.31 -1.87 12.93
C LEU A 107 -15.83 -0.96 14.08
N ILE A 108 -14.57 -1.07 14.49
CA ILE A 108 -13.94 -0.15 15.45
C ILE A 108 -13.31 1.01 14.68
N SER A 109 -13.90 2.19 14.79
CA SER A 109 -13.31 3.43 14.27
C SER A 109 -12.14 3.88 15.15
N VAL A 110 -10.92 3.89 14.62
CA VAL A 110 -9.76 4.53 15.24
C VAL A 110 -9.71 5.99 14.77
N ASP A 111 -10.47 6.87 15.40
CA ASP A 111 -10.33 8.34 15.21
C ASP A 111 -9.27 8.84 16.20
N GLY A 112 -8.17 9.41 15.69
CA GLY A 112 -7.04 9.93 16.46
C GLY A 112 -7.33 11.20 17.26
N LYS A 113 -8.60 11.51 17.57
CA LYS A 113 -8.96 12.67 18.40
C LYS A 113 -8.86 12.30 19.87
N THR A 114 -7.74 12.71 20.48
CA THR A 114 -7.59 12.68 21.94
C THR A 114 -8.56 13.66 22.58
N ILE A 115 -9.52 13.18 23.37
CA ILE A 115 -10.39 14.03 24.21
C ILE A 115 -9.53 14.68 25.30
N ARG A 116 -9.15 15.95 25.11
CA ARG A 116 -8.64 16.79 26.19
C ARG A 116 -9.83 17.40 26.93
N GLY A 117 -10.23 16.78 28.04
CA GLY A 117 -11.22 17.34 28.94
C GLY A 117 -10.71 18.62 29.60
N ASN A 118 -11.44 19.73 29.46
CA ASN A 118 -11.22 20.96 30.21
C ASN A 118 -11.82 20.79 31.62
N ARG A 119 -10.98 20.66 32.65
CA ARG A 119 -11.45 20.76 34.05
C ARG A 119 -11.74 22.24 34.35
N GLY A 120 -13.02 22.61 34.36
CA GLY A 120 -13.45 23.83 35.01
C GLY A 120 -13.22 23.71 36.51
N ASN A 121 -12.35 24.56 37.06
CA ASN A 121 -12.23 24.75 38.50
C ASN A 121 -13.40 25.63 38.96
N ASN A 122 -14.11 25.16 39.99
CA ASN A 122 -15.06 25.93 40.78
C ASN A 122 -14.31 26.72 41.86
#